data_AF-A0A6C0EQ85-F1
#
_entry.id   AF-A0A6C0EQ85-F1
#
_cell.length_a   1.000
_cell.length_b   1.000
_cell.length_c   1.000
_cell.angle_alpha   90.00
_cell.angle_beta   90.00
_cell.angle_gamma   90.00
#
_symmetry.space_group_name_H-M   'P 1'
#
loop_
_entity.id
_entity.type
_entity.pdbx_description
1 polymer ?
#
loop_
_entity_poly.entity_id
_entity_poly.type
_entity_poly.pdbx_seq_one_letter_code
_entity_poly.pdbx_strand_id
1 'polypeptide(L)'
;MWLFYILPIIAVFFMGVIHASESLEKIRLHWNEHRCNPIYIPFAGYIRPDIGVEENFQHCMNMFGQSIFRFVIDAIMALFKDLLTGLSDISGPLSIFRSMFSKIRNFMLSFAAQTFGKITNSMSSITYIIIKIRDVLKRFVGTGWIATFLANAAIDSAVSFVMLCISIIKGFVYALLAISIILALFQPEMLVLAIVLASLLGSAGFM
;
A
#
# COMPACT_ATOMS: atom_id res chain seq x y z
N MET A 1 33.43 -11.72 4.70
CA MET A 1 32.04 -12.04 4.34
C MET A 1 31.17 -10.78 4.19
N TRP A 2 31.09 -9.88 5.17
CA TRP A 2 30.25 -8.66 5.11
C TRP A 2 30.67 -7.61 4.07
N LEU A 3 31.97 -7.46 3.82
CA LEU A 3 32.51 -6.54 2.81
C LEU A 3 32.00 -6.81 1.38
N PHE A 4 31.69 -8.07 1.05
CA PHE A 4 31.19 -8.45 -0.28
C PHE A 4 29.76 -7.96 -0.54
N TYR A 5 28.93 -7.86 0.51
CA TYR A 5 27.54 -7.41 0.38
C TYR A 5 27.40 -5.89 0.50
N ILE A 6 28.26 -5.23 1.28
CA ILE A 6 28.19 -3.78 1.50
C ILE A 6 28.64 -2.98 0.27
N LEU A 7 29.68 -3.45 -0.41
CA LEU A 7 30.28 -2.76 -1.56
C LEU A 7 29.32 -2.55 -2.75
N PRO A 8 28.54 -3.55 -3.22
CA PRO A 8 27.56 -3.32 -4.28
C PRO A 8 26.39 -2.42 -3.85
N ILE A 9 25.98 -2.48 -2.57
CA ILE A 9 24.89 -1.62 -2.04
C ILE A 9 25.33 -0.15 -2.06
N ILE A 10 26.56 0.14 -1.62
CA ILE A 10 27.13 1.49 -1.68
C ILE A 10 27.26 1.96 -3.13
N ALA A 11 27.69 1.10 -4.05
CA ALA A 11 27.81 1.44 -5.47
C ALA A 11 26.45 1.78 -6.11
N VAL A 12 25.40 1.00 -5.82
CA VAL A 12 24.03 1.28 -6.29
C VAL A 12 23.50 2.57 -5.67
N PHE A 13 23.75 2.80 -4.38
CA PHE A 13 23.35 4.04 -3.71
C PHE A 13 24.01 5.27 -4.34
N PHE A 14 25.33 5.22 -4.58
CA PHE A 14 26.07 6.30 -5.24
C PHE A 14 25.56 6.58 -6.67
N MET A 15 25.33 5.53 -7.47
CA MET A 15 24.74 5.70 -8.80
C MET A 15 23.33 6.30 -8.75
N GLY A 16 22.51 5.91 -7.78
CA GLY A 16 21.19 6.46 -7.56
C GLY A 16 21.20 7.94 -7.21
N VAL A 17 22.13 8.37 -6.35
CA VAL A 17 22.29 9.79 -5.97
C VAL A 17 22.73 10.63 -7.17
N ILE A 18 23.69 10.16 -7.96
CA ILE A 18 24.15 10.87 -9.16
C ILE A 18 23.01 11.01 -10.17
N HIS A 19 22.29 9.91 -10.46
CA HIS A 19 21.17 9.95 -11.41
C HIS A 19 20.01 10.85 -10.93
N ALA A 20 19.70 10.81 -9.64
CA ALA A 20 18.70 11.70 -9.05
C ALA A 20 19.12 13.16 -9.16
N SER A 21 20.40 13.48 -8.92
CA SER A 21 20.90 14.86 -9.04
C SER A 21 20.80 15.41 -10.47
N GLU A 22 21.14 14.62 -11.49
CA GLU A 22 21.00 15.02 -12.90
C GLU A 22 19.53 15.21 -13.31
N SER A 23 18.64 14.35 -12.83
CA SER A 23 17.20 14.45 -13.11
C SER A 23 16.59 15.69 -12.46
N LEU A 24 16.97 15.97 -11.21
CA LEU A 24 16.55 17.18 -10.50
C LEU A 24 17.08 18.45 -11.16
N GLU A 25 18.31 18.41 -11.70
CA GLU A 25 18.89 19.53 -12.44
C GLU A 25 18.13 19.82 -13.74
N LYS A 26 17.74 18.78 -14.49
CA LYS A 26 16.89 18.93 -15.69
C LYS A 26 15.53 19.55 -15.36
N ILE A 27 14.91 19.14 -14.26
CA ILE A 27 13.64 19.69 -13.77
C ILE A 27 13.81 21.14 -13.30
N ARG A 28 14.94 21.46 -12.66
CA ARG A 28 15.27 22.82 -12.22
C ARG A 28 15.46 23.77 -13.41
N LEU A 29 16.06 23.30 -14.51
CA LEU A 29 16.20 24.06 -15.76
C LEU A 29 14.86 24.34 -16.43
N HIS A 30 13.92 23.38 -16.40
CA HIS A 30 12.58 23.50 -17.00
C HIS A 30 11.46 23.69 -15.96
N TRP A 31 11.76 24.42 -14.89
CA TRP A 31 10.87 24.51 -13.73
C TRP A 31 9.49 25.09 -14.08
N ASN A 32 9.40 26.08 -14.97
CA ASN A 32 8.14 26.71 -15.33
C ASN A 32 7.12 25.75 -15.95
N GLU A 33 7.58 24.69 -16.62
CA GLU A 33 6.71 23.69 -17.24
C GLU A 33 6.27 22.63 -16.22
N HIS A 34 7.13 22.30 -15.26
CA HIS A 34 6.90 21.21 -14.31
C HIS A 34 6.41 21.66 -12.93
N ARG A 35 6.40 22.96 -12.64
CA ARG A 35 6.03 23.53 -11.32
C ARG A 35 4.62 23.22 -10.83
N CYS A 36 3.69 22.96 -11.75
CA CYS A 36 2.31 22.59 -11.42
C CYS A 36 2.02 21.09 -11.57
N ASN A 37 3.06 20.26 -11.74
CA ASN A 37 2.91 18.81 -11.67
C ASN A 37 2.74 18.38 -10.20
N PRO A 38 1.66 17.66 -9.84
CA PRO A 38 1.37 17.27 -8.46
C PRO A 38 2.49 16.49 -7.76
N ILE A 39 3.36 15.82 -8.52
CA ILE A 39 4.49 15.06 -7.97
C ILE A 39 5.60 15.99 -7.46
N TYR A 40 5.80 17.16 -8.08
CA TYR A 40 6.93 18.04 -7.80
C TYR A 40 6.60 19.23 -6.90
N ILE A 41 5.32 19.57 -6.75
CA ILE A 41 4.83 20.64 -5.87
C ILE A 41 5.35 20.51 -4.42
N PRO A 42 5.22 19.36 -3.72
CA PRO A 42 5.65 19.26 -2.32
C PRO A 42 7.17 19.39 -2.15
N PHE A 43 7.93 19.22 -3.24
CA PHE A 43 9.38 19.31 -3.27
C PHE A 43 9.87 20.62 -3.92
N ALA A 44 8.99 21.58 -4.21
CA ALA A 44 9.33 22.83 -4.88
C ALA A 44 10.47 23.59 -4.17
N GLY A 45 10.43 23.67 -2.84
CA GLY A 45 11.48 24.33 -2.06
C GLY A 45 12.83 23.61 -2.05
N TYR A 46 12.86 22.30 -2.35
CA TYR A 46 14.11 21.55 -2.48
C TYR A 46 14.70 21.68 -3.89
N ILE A 47 13.83 21.72 -4.92
CA ILE A 47 14.23 21.86 -6.33
C ILE A 47 14.69 23.30 -6.62
N ARG A 48 13.97 24.28 -6.07
CA ARG A 48 14.21 25.72 -6.21
C ARG A 48 14.10 26.41 -4.83
N PRO A 49 15.23 26.72 -4.19
CA PRO A 49 15.25 27.28 -2.83
C PRO A 49 14.71 28.72 -2.74
N ASP A 50 14.49 29.37 -3.89
CA ASP A 50 13.94 30.72 -4.03
C ASP A 50 12.41 30.78 -3.91
N ILE A 51 11.71 29.64 -3.97
CA ILE A 51 10.24 29.59 -3.89
C ILE A 51 9.76 28.71 -2.75
N GLY A 52 8.76 29.20 -2.01
CA GLY A 52 8.05 28.40 -1.03
C GLY A 52 7.17 27.35 -1.70
N VAL A 53 7.05 26.17 -1.08
CA VAL A 53 6.09 25.12 -1.49
C VAL A 53 4.66 25.68 -1.48
N GLU A 54 4.31 26.44 -0.44
CA GLU A 54 3.00 27.07 -0.29
C GLU A 54 2.73 28.12 -1.37
N GLU A 55 3.70 29.00 -1.63
CA GLU A 55 3.57 30.06 -2.64
C GLU A 55 3.39 29.48 -4.06
N ASN A 56 4.17 28.44 -4.39
CA ASN A 56 4.04 27.76 -5.67
C ASN A 56 2.71 27.00 -5.78
N PHE A 57 2.23 26.38 -4.69
CA PHE A 57 0.93 25.72 -4.65
C PHE A 57 -0.22 26.70 -4.89
N GLN A 58 -0.24 27.83 -4.18
CA GLN A 58 -1.24 28.89 -4.36
C GLN A 58 -1.23 29.43 -5.79
N HIS A 59 -0.05 29.63 -6.38
CA HIS A 59 0.07 30.08 -7.77
C HIS A 59 -0.56 29.07 -8.76
N CYS A 60 -0.26 27.78 -8.61
CA CYS A 60 -0.85 26.75 -9.47
C CYS A 60 -2.36 26.62 -9.26
N MET A 61 -2.84 26.70 -8.02
CA MET A 61 -4.27 26.68 -7.71
C MET A 61 -5.02 27.88 -8.32
N ASN A 62 -4.43 29.07 -8.30
CA ASN A 62 -5.00 30.25 -8.94
C ASN A 62 -5.07 30.12 -10.47
N MET A 63 -4.04 29.54 -11.10
CA MET A 63 -4.04 29.23 -12.54
C MET A 63 -5.14 28.23 -12.92
N PHE A 64 -5.33 27.17 -12.14
CA PHE A 64 -6.46 26.23 -12.32
C PHE A 64 -7.81 26.91 -12.09
N GLY A 65 -7.90 27.80 -11.10
CA GLY A 65 -9.09 28.61 -10.86
C GLY A 65 -9.48 29.45 -12.07
N GLN A 66 -8.52 30.14 -12.70
CA GLN A 66 -8.79 30.95 -13.88
C GLN A 66 -9.30 30.14 -15.08
N SER A 67 -8.85 28.90 -15.28
CA SER A 67 -9.37 28.06 -16.36
C SER A 67 -10.84 27.70 -16.16
N ILE A 68 -11.25 27.50 -14.91
CA ILE A 68 -12.65 27.23 -14.53
C ILE A 68 -13.50 28.50 -14.68
N PHE A 69 -13.01 29.64 -14.19
CA PHE A 69 -13.72 30.92 -14.29
C PHE A 69 -13.80 31.44 -15.73
N ARG A 70 -12.82 31.15 -16.61
CA ARG A 70 -12.89 31.48 -18.03
C ARG A 70 -14.15 30.94 -18.70
N PHE A 71 -14.51 29.69 -18.41
CA PHE A 71 -15.73 29.08 -18.95
C PHE A 71 -17.00 29.84 -18.51
N VAL A 72 -17.03 30.31 -17.26
CA VAL A 72 -18.16 31.09 -16.73
C VAL A 72 -18.20 32.49 -17.34
N ILE A 73 -17.05 33.16 -17.46
CA ILE A 73 -16.92 34.50 -18.02
C ILE A 73 -17.28 34.53 -19.51
N ASP A 74 -16.86 33.51 -20.28
CA ASP A 74 -17.22 33.39 -21.70
C ASP A 74 -18.73 33.20 -21.90
N ALA A 75 -19.39 32.40 -21.02
CA ALA A 75 -20.83 32.24 -21.04
C ALA A 75 -21.58 33.55 -20.72
N ILE A 76 -21.05 34.35 -19.78
CA ILE A 76 -21.59 35.67 -19.44
C ILE A 76 -21.42 36.64 -20.61
N MET A 77 -20.26 36.68 -21.26
CA MET A 77 -20.02 37.55 -22.42
C MET A 77 -20.91 37.19 -23.62
N ALA A 78 -21.23 35.91 -23.82
CA ALA A 78 -22.18 35.48 -24.84
C ALA A 78 -23.60 36.03 -24.57
N LEU A 79 -24.05 36.03 -23.31
CA LEU A 79 -25.34 36.60 -22.90
C LEU A 79 -25.39 38.12 -23.10
N PHE A 80 -24.30 38.83 -22.82
CA PHE A 80 -24.22 40.29 -23.05
C PHE A 80 -24.23 40.66 -24.53
N LYS A 81 -23.59 39.86 -25.40
CA LYS A 81 -23.67 40.05 -26.85
C LYS A 81 -25.09 39.90 -27.39
N ASP A 82 -25.83 38.91 -26.91
CA ASP A 82 -27.22 38.67 -27.28
C ASP A 82 -28.17 39.77 -26.74
N LEU A 83 -27.84 40.34 -25.57
CA LEU A 83 -28.59 41.45 -24.99
C LEU A 83 -28.40 42.74 -25.81
N LEU A 84 -27.17 43.02 -26.25
CA LEU A 84 -26.83 44.19 -27.05
C LEU A 84 -27.44 44.15 -28.46
N THR A 85 -27.58 42.97 -29.07
CA THR A 85 -28.29 42.82 -30.35
C THR A 85 -29.82 42.89 -30.20
N GLY A 86 -30.39 42.53 -29.04
CA GLY A 86 -31.82 42.70 -28.77
C GLY A 86 -32.26 44.14 -28.48
N LEU A 87 -31.33 45.02 -28.11
CA LEU A 87 -31.59 46.44 -27.84
C LEU A 87 -31.77 47.28 -29.11
N SER A 88 -31.36 46.81 -30.30
CA SER A 88 -31.60 47.52 -31.57
C SER A 88 -33.01 47.32 -32.13
N ASP A 89 -33.73 46.29 -31.69
CA ASP A 89 -35.05 45.90 -32.23
C ASP A 89 -36.15 46.09 -31.17
N ILE A 90 -36.50 47.36 -30.90
CA ILE A 90 -37.51 47.78 -29.90
C ILE A 90 -38.96 47.53 -30.38
N SER A 91 -39.26 46.36 -30.95
CA SER A 91 -40.64 45.96 -31.24
C SER A 91 -40.94 44.46 -31.06
N GLY A 92 -40.42 43.84 -30.00
CA GLY A 92 -40.80 42.47 -29.62
C GLY A 92 -40.32 41.97 -28.25
N PRO A 93 -40.42 42.75 -27.15
CA PRO A 93 -39.71 42.45 -25.90
C PRO A 93 -40.07 41.10 -25.25
N LEU A 94 -41.30 40.59 -25.36
CA LEU A 94 -41.67 39.32 -24.71
C LEU A 94 -40.96 38.09 -25.30
N SER A 95 -40.67 38.10 -26.60
CA SER A 95 -40.01 36.99 -27.32
C SER A 95 -38.55 36.86 -26.88
N ILE A 96 -37.85 38.00 -26.84
CA ILE A 96 -36.43 38.08 -26.49
C ILE A 96 -36.24 37.73 -25.01
N PHE A 97 -37.09 38.25 -24.12
CA PHE A 97 -37.04 37.89 -22.69
C PHE A 97 -37.31 36.39 -22.47
N ARG A 98 -38.27 35.78 -23.18
CA ARG A 98 -38.50 34.33 -23.13
C ARG A 98 -37.32 33.53 -23.68
N SER A 99 -36.69 34.00 -24.75
CA SER A 99 -35.50 33.38 -25.34
C SER A 99 -34.30 33.44 -24.39
N MET A 100 -34.05 34.58 -23.74
CA MET A 100 -33.04 34.71 -22.68
C MET A 100 -33.31 33.75 -21.52
N PHE A 101 -34.55 33.67 -21.02
CA PHE A 101 -34.91 32.76 -19.93
C PHE A 101 -34.70 31.29 -20.32
N SER A 102 -35.03 30.93 -21.57
CA SER A 102 -34.79 29.60 -22.12
C SER A 102 -33.29 29.28 -22.21
N LYS A 103 -32.48 30.23 -22.69
CA LYS A 103 -31.02 30.09 -22.76
C LYS A 103 -30.39 29.93 -21.37
N ILE A 104 -30.80 30.74 -20.40
CA ILE A 104 -30.33 30.66 -19.00
C ILE A 104 -30.71 29.30 -18.39
N ARG A 105 -31.95 28.84 -18.60
CA ARG A 105 -32.40 27.53 -18.13
C ARG A 105 -31.61 26.39 -18.76
N ASN A 106 -31.37 26.44 -20.07
CA ASN A 106 -30.60 25.41 -20.78
C ASN A 106 -29.12 25.41 -20.37
N PHE A 107 -28.55 26.59 -20.11
CA PHE A 107 -27.21 26.71 -19.55
C PHE A 107 -27.11 26.08 -18.16
N MET A 108 -28.06 26.39 -17.26
CA MET A 108 -28.15 25.78 -15.93
C MET A 108 -28.30 24.26 -15.99
N LEU A 109 -29.16 23.74 -16.87
CA LEU A 109 -29.33 22.30 -17.06
C LEU A 109 -28.07 21.63 -17.63
N SER A 110 -27.42 22.25 -18.60
CA SER A 110 -26.16 21.75 -19.17
C SER A 110 -25.03 21.77 -18.16
N PHE A 111 -24.90 22.85 -17.38
CA PHE A 111 -23.90 22.97 -16.32
C PHE A 111 -24.13 21.93 -15.22
N ALA A 112 -25.38 21.73 -14.78
CA ALA A 112 -25.74 20.68 -13.84
C ALA A 112 -25.42 19.29 -14.40
N ALA A 113 -25.81 18.99 -15.64
CA ALA A 113 -25.54 17.72 -16.30
C ALA A 113 -24.04 17.43 -16.44
N GLN A 114 -23.23 18.43 -16.81
CA GLN A 114 -21.78 18.29 -16.90
C GLN A 114 -21.14 18.08 -15.52
N THR A 115 -21.62 18.78 -14.49
CA THR A 115 -21.10 18.66 -13.12
C THR A 115 -21.45 17.29 -12.53
N PHE A 116 -22.71 16.86 -12.60
CA PHE A 116 -23.14 15.54 -12.17
C PHE A 116 -22.49 14.42 -13.00
N GLY A 117 -22.28 14.63 -14.31
CA GLY A 117 -21.56 13.71 -15.17
C GLY A 117 -20.09 13.53 -14.74
N LYS A 118 -19.39 14.62 -14.41
CA LYS A 118 -18.03 14.57 -13.85
C LYS A 118 -17.98 13.90 -12.48
N ILE A 119 -18.96 14.16 -11.61
CA ILE A 119 -19.05 13.51 -10.29
C ILE A 119 -19.23 11.99 -10.45
N THR A 120 -20.17 11.54 -11.28
CA THR A 120 -20.42 10.11 -11.51
C THR A 120 -19.19 9.41 -12.10
N ASN A 121 -18.51 10.03 -13.06
CA ASN A 121 -17.28 9.48 -13.63
C ASN A 121 -16.13 9.43 -12.60
N SER A 122 -15.95 10.49 -11.80
CA SER A 122 -14.95 10.53 -10.73
C SER A 122 -15.22 9.48 -9.64
N MET A 123 -16.48 9.26 -9.29
CA MET A 123 -16.87 8.28 -8.28
C MET A 123 -16.58 6.83 -8.73
N SER A 124 -16.69 6.56 -10.03
CA SER A 124 -16.28 5.29 -10.63
C SER A 124 -14.77 5.06 -10.48
N SER A 125 -13.96 6.08 -10.75
CA SER A 125 -12.50 6.01 -10.56
C SER A 125 -12.11 5.79 -9.09
N ILE A 126 -12.76 6.48 -8.14
CA ILE A 126 -12.53 6.28 -6.70
C ILE A 126 -12.89 4.84 -6.27
N THR A 127 -14.03 4.34 -6.74
CA THR A 127 -14.48 2.96 -6.44
C THR A 127 -13.47 1.93 -6.98
N TYR A 128 -12.92 2.14 -8.18
CA TYR A 128 -11.89 1.29 -8.76
C TYR A 128 -10.62 1.24 -7.89
N ILE A 129 -10.15 2.39 -7.38
CA ILE A 129 -8.97 2.47 -6.51
C ILE A 129 -9.22 1.71 -5.20
N ILE A 130 -10.40 1.88 -4.58
CA ILE A 130 -10.77 1.16 -3.35
C ILE A 130 -10.79 -0.36 -3.57
N ILE A 131 -11.31 -0.82 -4.70
CA ILE A 131 -11.31 -2.25 -5.06
C ILE A 131 -9.86 -2.76 -5.19
N LYS A 132 -8.97 -2.00 -5.83
CA LYS A 132 -7.56 -2.36 -5.97
C LYS A 132 -6.83 -2.42 -4.63
N ILE A 133 -7.06 -1.46 -3.73
CA ILE A 133 -6.49 -1.49 -2.37
C ILE A 133 -6.97 -2.75 -1.63
N ARG A 134 -8.26 -3.07 -1.72
CA ARG A 134 -8.83 -4.28 -1.12
C ARG A 134 -8.19 -5.56 -1.67
N ASP A 135 -7.94 -5.64 -2.98
CA ASP A 135 -7.28 -6.80 -3.59
C ASP A 135 -5.84 -6.97 -3.07
N VAL A 136 -5.07 -5.89 -2.96
CA VAL A 136 -3.71 -5.92 -2.41
C VAL A 136 -3.70 -6.39 -0.95
N LEU A 137 -4.61 -5.87 -0.12
CA LEU A 137 -4.74 -6.29 1.29
C LEU A 137 -5.09 -7.77 1.41
N LYS A 138 -6.01 -8.27 0.57
CA LYS A 138 -6.36 -9.71 0.55
C LYS A 138 -5.16 -10.58 0.20
N ARG A 139 -4.36 -10.18 -0.79
CA ARG A 139 -3.14 -10.91 -1.16
C ARG A 139 -2.12 -10.91 -0.02
N PHE A 140 -1.93 -9.78 0.65
CA PHE A 140 -1.01 -9.67 1.79
C PHE A 140 -1.40 -10.58 2.95
N VAL A 141 -2.68 -10.59 3.33
CA VAL A 141 -3.20 -11.50 4.36
C VAL A 141 -3.03 -12.96 3.91
N GLY A 142 -3.32 -13.27 2.64
CA GLY A 142 -3.14 -14.61 2.09
C GLY A 142 -1.69 -15.11 2.20
N THR A 143 -0.71 -14.29 1.81
CA THR A 143 0.71 -14.63 1.93
C THR A 143 1.17 -14.76 3.39
N GLY A 144 0.64 -13.93 4.28
CA GLY A 144 0.93 -14.00 5.71
C GLY A 144 0.44 -15.31 6.33
N TRP A 145 -0.76 -15.74 5.98
CA TRP A 145 -1.31 -17.03 6.44
C TRP A 145 -0.47 -18.23 5.99
N ILE A 146 -0.03 -18.23 4.73
CA ILE A 146 0.84 -19.29 4.20
C ILE A 146 2.16 -19.33 4.96
N ALA A 147 2.76 -18.17 5.24
CA ALA A 147 4.02 -18.09 5.99
C ALA A 147 3.89 -18.64 7.43
N THR A 148 2.80 -18.32 8.13
CA THR A 148 2.55 -18.84 9.49
C THR A 148 2.37 -20.35 9.49
N PHE A 149 1.62 -20.91 8.53
CA PHE A 149 1.46 -22.36 8.42
C PHE A 149 2.78 -23.07 8.12
N LEU A 150 3.62 -22.49 7.24
CA LEU A 150 4.96 -23.02 6.95
C LEU A 150 5.87 -23.00 8.17
N ALA A 151 5.82 -21.93 8.97
CA ALA A 151 6.59 -21.83 10.21
C ALA A 151 6.16 -22.86 11.24
N ASN A 152 4.85 -23.05 11.45
CA ASN A 152 4.34 -24.07 12.37
C ASN A 152 4.72 -25.48 11.90
N ALA A 153 4.60 -25.78 10.61
CA ALA A 153 5.01 -27.07 10.06
C ALA A 153 6.51 -27.36 10.29
N ALA A 154 7.36 -26.33 10.20
CA ALA A 154 8.79 -26.47 10.48
C ALA A 154 9.07 -26.74 11.98
N ILE A 155 8.36 -26.07 12.89
CA ILE A 155 8.48 -26.29 14.34
C ILE A 155 8.03 -27.71 14.69
N ASP A 156 6.86 -28.14 14.20
CA ASP A 156 6.32 -29.47 14.46
C ASP A 156 7.23 -30.57 13.90
N SER A 157 7.84 -30.34 12.74
CA SER A 157 8.86 -31.23 12.17
C SER A 157 10.07 -31.38 13.09
N ALA A 158 10.58 -30.28 13.64
CA ALA A 158 11.73 -30.31 14.56
C ALA A 158 11.40 -31.01 15.89
N VAL A 159 10.24 -30.71 16.48
CA VAL A 159 9.79 -31.36 17.72
C VAL A 159 9.57 -32.87 17.50
N SER A 160 8.95 -33.25 16.38
CA SER A 160 8.71 -34.66 16.03
C SER A 160 10.02 -35.44 15.89
N PHE A 161 11.06 -34.82 15.34
CA PHE A 161 12.38 -35.44 15.25
C PHE A 161 13.00 -35.68 16.64
N VAL A 162 12.94 -34.69 17.54
CA VAL A 162 13.46 -34.84 18.90
C VAL A 162 12.68 -35.91 19.68
N MET A 163 11.36 -35.94 19.54
CA MET A 163 10.51 -36.95 20.17
C MET A 163 10.82 -38.36 19.66
N LEU A 164 11.17 -38.51 18.37
CA LEU A 164 11.62 -39.77 17.80
C LEU A 164 12.93 -40.23 18.43
N CYS A 165 13.92 -39.35 18.59
CA CYS A 165 15.17 -39.68 19.26
C CYS A 165 14.96 -40.14 20.72
N ILE A 166 14.13 -39.41 21.48
CA ILE A 166 13.79 -39.78 22.86
C ILE A 166 13.06 -41.12 22.91
N SER A 167 12.13 -41.37 21.98
CA SER A 167 11.39 -42.63 21.88
C SER A 167 12.30 -43.83 21.62
N ILE A 168 13.28 -43.69 20.73
CA ILE A 168 14.29 -44.73 20.48
C ILE A 168 15.11 -45.03 21.75
N ILE A 169 15.56 -43.98 22.45
CA ILE A 169 16.33 -44.15 23.69
C ILE A 169 15.48 -44.84 24.77
N LYS A 170 14.22 -44.41 24.96
CA LYS A 170 13.27 -45.08 25.86
C LYS A 170 13.09 -46.56 25.51
N GLY A 171 12.93 -46.88 24.22
CA GLY A 171 12.82 -48.27 23.75
C GLY A 171 14.03 -49.12 24.11
N PHE A 172 15.24 -48.60 23.93
CA PHE A 172 16.46 -49.31 24.30
C PHE A 172 16.58 -49.52 25.83
N VAL A 173 16.23 -48.51 26.62
CA VAL A 173 16.23 -48.59 28.09
C VAL A 173 15.23 -49.64 28.59
N TYR A 174 14.02 -49.69 28.03
CA TYR A 174 13.04 -50.71 28.41
C TYR A 174 13.49 -52.13 28.06
N ALA A 175 14.15 -52.32 26.92
CA ALA A 175 14.70 -53.61 26.53
C ALA A 175 15.78 -54.07 27.52
N LEU A 176 16.70 -53.19 27.93
CA LEU A 176 17.71 -53.49 28.95
C LEU A 176 17.10 -53.82 30.31
N LEU A 177 16.09 -53.06 30.74
CA LEU A 177 15.39 -53.29 32.00
C LEU A 177 14.68 -54.66 32.00
N ALA A 178 14.02 -55.03 30.90
CA ALA A 178 13.36 -56.33 30.78
C ALA A 178 14.36 -57.51 30.92
N ILE A 179 15.53 -57.41 30.30
CA ILE A 179 16.59 -58.43 30.42
C ILE A 179 17.10 -58.53 31.86
N SER A 180 17.30 -57.37 32.53
CA SER A 180 17.75 -57.33 33.93
C SER A 180 16.77 -58.01 34.89
N ILE A 181 15.46 -57.86 34.67
CA ILE A 181 14.43 -58.50 35.50
C ILE A 181 14.41 -60.02 35.29
N ILE A 182 14.54 -60.48 34.03
CA ILE A 182 14.56 -61.92 33.71
C ILE A 182 15.76 -62.61 34.37
N LEU A 183 16.94 -61.98 34.36
CA LEU A 183 18.15 -62.51 35.00
C LEU A 183 18.05 -62.51 36.54
N ALA A 184 17.38 -61.51 37.13
CA ALA A 184 17.18 -61.44 38.58
C ALA A 184 16.30 -62.58 39.14
N LEU A 185 15.46 -63.20 38.31
CA LEU A 185 14.66 -64.38 38.69
C LEU A 185 15.50 -65.64 38.94
N PHE A 186 16.72 -65.72 38.38
CA PHE A 186 17.63 -66.86 38.54
C PHE A 186 18.68 -66.69 39.67
N GLN A 187 18.95 -65.45 40.13
CA GLN A 187 19.88 -65.18 41.24
C GLN A 187 19.32 -64.08 42.18
N PRO A 188 19.00 -64.41 43.45
CA PRO A 188 18.27 -63.49 44.35
C PRO A 188 19.06 -62.24 44.76
N GLU A 189 20.39 -62.24 44.67
CA GLU A 189 21.20 -61.06 45.04
C GLU A 189 21.14 -59.93 43.99
N MET A 190 20.78 -60.23 42.74
CA MET A 190 20.68 -59.24 41.66
C MET A 190 19.33 -58.50 41.63
N LEU A 191 18.35 -58.92 42.45
CA LEU A 191 17.02 -58.32 42.53
C LEU A 191 17.07 -56.87 43.05
N VAL A 192 17.95 -56.59 44.01
CA VAL A 192 18.11 -55.26 44.60
C VAL A 192 18.60 -54.26 43.54
N LEU A 193 19.54 -54.67 42.69
CA LEU A 193 20.08 -53.84 41.60
C LEU A 193 19.00 -53.49 40.56
N ALA A 194 18.15 -54.46 40.19
CA ALA A 194 17.07 -54.25 39.23
C ALA A 194 16.01 -53.25 39.73
N ILE A 195 15.65 -53.33 41.02
CA ILE A 195 14.69 -52.40 41.64
C ILE A 195 15.26 -50.97 41.71
N VAL A 196 16.56 -50.83 42.03
CA VAL A 196 17.23 -49.52 42.08
C VAL A 196 17.35 -48.90 40.68
N LEU A 197 17.67 -49.68 39.66
CA LEU A 197 17.67 -49.20 38.28
C LEU A 197 16.27 -48.77 37.80
N ALA A 198 15.24 -49.53 38.14
CA ALA A 198 13.86 -49.19 37.78
C ALA A 198 13.38 -47.89 38.46
N SER A 199 13.71 -47.67 39.74
CA SER A 199 13.34 -46.44 40.45
C SER A 199 14.09 -45.21 39.95
N LEU A 200 15.37 -45.34 39.60
CA LEU A 200 16.16 -44.27 38.98
C LEU A 200 15.61 -43.89 37.60
N LEU A 201 15.25 -44.87 36.77
CA LEU A 201 14.66 -44.64 35.45
C LEU A 201 13.26 -43.99 35.53
N GLY A 202 12.46 -44.35 36.53
CA GLY A 202 11.19 -43.68 36.83
C GLY A 202 11.38 -42.22 37.25
N SER A 203 12.40 -41.92 38.07
CA SER A 203 12.69 -40.54 38.51
C SER A 203 13.20 -39.63 37.39
N ALA A 204 13.83 -40.20 36.36
CA ALA A 204 14.37 -39.48 35.21
C ALA A 204 13.35 -39.23 34.08
N GLY A 205 12.06 -39.57 34.29
CA GLY A 205 10.98 -39.32 33.32
C GLY A 205 11.02 -40.21 32.07
N PHE A 206 11.78 -41.32 32.13
CA PHE A 206 11.81 -42.29 31.04
C PHE A 206 10.59 -43.22 31.06
N MET A 207 10.03 -43.50 32.24
CA MET A 207 8.71 -44.13 32.44
C MET A 207 7.53 -43.18 32.27
#